data_AF-A0A3B9DSU6-F1
#
_entry.id   AF-A0A3B9DSU6-F1
#
_cell.length_a   1.000
_cell.length_b   1.000
_cell.length_c   1.000
_cell.angle_alpha   90.00
_cell.angle_beta   90.00
_cell.angle_gamma   90.00
#
_symmetry.space_group_name_H-M   'P 1'
#
loop_
_entity.id
_entity.type
_entity.pdbx_description
1 polymer ?
#
loop_
_entity_poly.entity_id
_entity_poly.type
_entity_poly.pdbx_seq_one_letter_code
_entity_poly.pdbx_strand_id
1 'polypeptide(L)'
;MSARRLFASLARDGKLKLAAFGLAVFLWVLGRVGNPAQRDLVIPVEIRPADPSWVVLTDPVPDTVRIFFRGPPSEIFRITDFDLMSVTVPITEMSDEEMVIQLQPGWVSVDGYRGVEVDDIVPGEINVRLDRRSIRTVPLRVSASGALPDHLVLEGDLTLTPDVVQVDGPASLVDRLDSLDIVPVSLSDVDGPAIVVGTFVDTVGMGPVTVDPYAIALRVPAEESTERVFTGVRVITYLVEGTGPVEVFPENVRVTVTGARSRVYAMDPDILRAVVPSGELLDLGEVEDRRVPIRVEGVPSYVSVVVSVDTVSVRRVEQ
;
A
#
# COMPACT_ATOMS: atom_id res chain seq x y z
N MET A 1 -28.51 -76.58 -45.42
CA MET A 1 -29.39 -76.05 -44.36
C MET A 1 -29.57 -74.57 -44.61
N SER A 2 -30.76 -74.17 -45.09
CA SER A 2 -30.96 -72.93 -45.81
C SER A 2 -31.39 -71.77 -44.90
N ALA A 3 -30.65 -70.66 -44.96
CA ALA A 3 -30.96 -69.37 -44.35
C ALA A 3 -32.40 -68.86 -44.64
N ARG A 4 -33.08 -69.39 -45.67
CA ARG A 4 -34.48 -69.06 -45.99
C ARG A 4 -35.49 -69.51 -44.92
N ARG A 5 -35.21 -70.57 -44.15
CA ARG A 5 -36.14 -71.01 -43.08
C ARG A 5 -36.02 -70.17 -41.80
N LEU A 6 -34.85 -69.56 -41.56
CA LEU A 6 -34.62 -68.64 -40.44
C LEU A 6 -35.36 -67.31 -40.64
N PHE A 7 -35.39 -66.78 -41.87
CA PHE A 7 -36.17 -65.56 -42.17
C PHE A 7 -37.69 -65.80 -42.18
N ALA A 8 -38.16 -66.99 -42.54
CA ALA A 8 -39.58 -67.33 -42.52
C ALA A 8 -40.15 -67.50 -41.09
N SER A 9 -39.34 -67.98 -40.12
CA SER A 9 -39.74 -67.96 -38.69
C SER A 9 -39.58 -66.59 -38.05
N LEU A 10 -38.85 -65.68 -38.71
CA LEU A 10 -38.78 -64.27 -38.33
C LEU A 10 -40.05 -63.48 -38.73
N ALA A 11 -40.70 -63.87 -39.83
CA ALA A 11 -41.91 -63.21 -40.36
C ALA A 11 -43.25 -63.72 -39.78
N ARG A 12 -43.27 -64.86 -39.07
CA ARG A 12 -44.43 -65.20 -38.23
C ARG A 12 -44.42 -64.34 -36.97
N ASP A 13 -45.59 -63.78 -36.67
CA ASP A 13 -45.86 -62.89 -35.54
C ASP A 13 -45.13 -61.54 -35.59
N GLY A 14 -44.91 -60.99 -36.79
CA GLY A 14 -44.31 -59.67 -36.98
C GLY A 14 -45.01 -58.55 -36.19
N LYS A 15 -46.33 -58.64 -35.99
CA LYS A 15 -47.10 -57.73 -35.14
C LYS A 15 -46.69 -57.79 -33.67
N LEU A 16 -46.46 -58.99 -33.13
CA LEU A 16 -46.02 -59.18 -31.74
C LEU A 16 -44.57 -58.73 -31.55
N LYS A 17 -43.69 -58.98 -32.52
CA LYS A 17 -42.29 -58.52 -32.44
C LYS A 17 -42.20 -57.00 -32.53
N LEU A 18 -43.02 -56.37 -33.36
CA LEU A 18 -43.09 -54.91 -33.46
C LEU A 18 -43.70 -54.30 -32.21
N ALA A 19 -44.71 -54.93 -31.60
CA ALA A 19 -45.25 -54.51 -30.31
C ALA A 19 -44.23 -54.67 -29.16
N ALA A 20 -43.47 -55.77 -29.13
CA ALA A 20 -42.42 -55.99 -28.14
C ALA A 20 -41.26 -55.00 -28.31
N PHE A 21 -40.86 -54.70 -29.56
CA PHE A 21 -39.87 -53.67 -29.84
C PHE A 21 -40.38 -52.28 -29.46
N GLY A 22 -41.62 -51.95 -29.77
CA GLY A 22 -42.27 -50.69 -29.36
C GLY A 22 -42.34 -50.56 -27.84
N LEU A 23 -42.68 -51.64 -27.14
CA LEU A 23 -42.69 -51.68 -25.66
C LEU A 23 -41.28 -51.55 -25.10
N ALA A 24 -40.28 -52.19 -25.71
CA ALA A 24 -38.88 -52.06 -25.29
C ALA A 24 -38.37 -50.63 -25.49
N VAL A 25 -38.68 -49.98 -26.61
CA VAL A 25 -38.36 -48.57 -26.86
C VAL A 25 -39.12 -47.68 -25.87
N PHE A 26 -40.40 -47.94 -25.62
CA PHE A 26 -41.20 -47.19 -24.67
C PHE A 26 -40.64 -47.29 -23.25
N LEU A 27 -40.31 -48.50 -22.79
CA LEU A 27 -39.66 -48.74 -21.49
C LEU A 27 -38.26 -48.14 -21.42
N TRP A 28 -37.50 -48.17 -22.52
CA TRP A 28 -36.18 -47.55 -22.62
C TRP A 28 -36.26 -46.02 -22.53
N VAL A 29 -37.22 -45.39 -23.20
CA VAL A 29 -37.50 -43.95 -23.09
C VAL A 29 -37.98 -43.61 -21.68
N LEU A 30 -38.90 -44.39 -21.12
CA LEU A 30 -39.45 -44.17 -19.77
C LEU A 30 -38.35 -44.27 -18.69
N GLY A 31 -37.42 -45.22 -18.84
CA GLY A 31 -36.26 -45.38 -17.95
C GLY A 31 -35.24 -44.23 -18.08
N ARG A 32 -35.14 -43.59 -19.25
CA ARG A 32 -34.29 -42.40 -19.44
C ARG A 32 -34.85 -41.12 -18.83
N VAL A 33 -36.17 -41.03 -18.67
CA VAL A 33 -36.86 -39.81 -18.17
C VAL A 33 -36.68 -39.63 -16.66
N GLY A 34 -36.18 -40.64 -15.95
CA GLY A 34 -36.07 -40.62 -14.48
C GLY A 34 -34.70 -40.27 -13.91
N ASN A 35 -33.64 -40.13 -14.71
CA ASN A 35 -32.32 -39.81 -14.17
C ASN A 35 -32.17 -38.29 -14.09
N PRO A 36 -32.14 -37.69 -12.88
CA PRO A 36 -31.85 -36.28 -12.76
C PRO A 36 -30.48 -36.01 -13.37
N ALA A 37 -30.37 -34.96 -14.19
CA ALA A 37 -29.09 -34.57 -14.74
C ALA A 37 -28.19 -34.13 -13.57
N GLN A 38 -26.92 -34.48 -13.64
CA GLN A 38 -25.91 -34.01 -12.69
C GLN A 38 -24.97 -33.07 -13.43
N ARG A 39 -24.65 -31.93 -12.81
CA ARG A 39 -23.62 -31.01 -13.30
C ARG A 39 -22.74 -30.54 -12.16
N ASP A 40 -21.45 -30.52 -12.40
CA ASP A 40 -20.46 -29.95 -11.49
C ASP A 40 -20.06 -28.54 -11.93
N LEU A 41 -19.95 -27.63 -10.97
CA LEU A 41 -19.54 -26.24 -11.18
C LEU A 41 -18.48 -25.87 -10.16
N VAL A 42 -17.50 -25.05 -10.57
CA VAL A 42 -16.49 -24.48 -9.68
C VAL A 42 -16.96 -23.09 -9.27
N ILE A 43 -17.13 -22.85 -7.98
CA ILE A 43 -17.69 -21.63 -7.40
C ILE A 43 -16.69 -21.08 -6.37
N PRO A 44 -16.40 -19.76 -6.37
CA PRO A 44 -15.54 -19.15 -5.36
C PRO A 44 -16.22 -19.14 -3.97
N VAL A 45 -15.43 -19.28 -2.92
CA VAL A 45 -15.92 -19.24 -1.54
C VAL A 45 -15.87 -17.80 -1.00
N GLU A 46 -17.03 -17.17 -0.82
CA GLU A 46 -17.11 -15.89 -0.10
C GLU A 46 -17.41 -16.12 1.39
N ILE A 47 -16.48 -15.76 2.26
CA ILE A 47 -16.70 -15.84 3.70
C ILE A 47 -17.31 -14.53 4.18
N ARG A 48 -18.55 -14.60 4.70
CA ARG A 48 -19.18 -13.48 5.39
C ARG A 48 -19.33 -13.83 6.87
N PRO A 49 -18.46 -13.29 7.74
CA PRO A 49 -18.61 -13.46 9.18
C PRO A 49 -20.01 -12.99 9.62
N ALA A 50 -20.66 -13.74 10.50
CA ALA A 50 -21.95 -13.34 11.06
C ALA A 50 -21.81 -12.15 12.03
N ASP A 51 -20.64 -12.00 12.64
CA ASP A 51 -20.30 -10.91 13.56
C ASP A 51 -19.41 -9.87 12.85
N PRO A 52 -19.81 -8.57 12.82
CA PRO A 52 -19.03 -7.50 12.20
C PRO A 52 -17.71 -7.15 12.92
N SER A 53 -17.44 -7.75 14.08
CA SER A 53 -16.19 -7.58 14.85
C SER A 53 -15.04 -8.47 14.40
N TRP A 54 -15.24 -9.31 13.38
CA TRP A 54 -14.20 -10.20 12.83
C TRP A 54 -14.02 -9.99 11.33
N VAL A 55 -12.78 -10.16 10.88
CA VAL A 55 -12.39 -10.02 9.47
C VAL A 55 -11.53 -11.21 9.06
N VAL A 56 -11.59 -11.55 7.77
CA VAL A 56 -10.79 -12.62 7.18
C VAL A 56 -9.34 -12.14 7.07
N LEU A 57 -8.42 -12.87 7.71
CA LEU A 57 -6.99 -12.53 7.71
C LEU A 57 -6.29 -12.99 6.42
N THR A 58 -6.73 -14.12 5.85
CA THR A 58 -6.19 -14.70 4.62
C THR A 58 -7.31 -15.42 3.89
N ASP A 59 -7.26 -15.42 2.56
CA ASP A 59 -8.22 -16.12 1.71
C ASP A 59 -8.38 -17.60 2.13
N PRO A 60 -9.60 -18.17 2.01
CA PRO A 60 -9.82 -19.58 2.32
C PRO A 60 -8.92 -20.47 1.48
N VAL A 61 -8.47 -21.57 2.08
CA VAL A 61 -7.75 -22.62 1.38
C VAL A 61 -8.58 -23.91 1.39
N PRO A 62 -9.07 -24.38 0.24
CA PRO A 62 -9.01 -23.74 -1.09
C PRO A 62 -9.97 -22.54 -1.25
N ASP A 63 -9.65 -21.66 -2.19
CA ASP A 63 -10.42 -20.45 -2.55
C ASP A 63 -11.65 -20.75 -3.42
N THR A 64 -11.69 -21.95 -3.99
CA THR A 64 -12.70 -22.43 -4.93
C THR A 64 -13.15 -23.84 -4.55
N VAL A 65 -14.45 -24.08 -4.65
CA VAL A 65 -15.07 -25.38 -4.37
C VAL A 65 -15.90 -25.86 -5.55
N ARG A 66 -15.86 -27.16 -5.80
CA ARG A 66 -16.66 -27.80 -6.84
C ARG A 66 -17.97 -28.29 -6.24
N ILE A 67 -19.09 -27.76 -6.72
CA ILE A 67 -20.42 -28.10 -6.26
C ILE A 67 -21.13 -28.92 -7.34
N PHE A 68 -21.64 -30.08 -6.96
CA PHE A 68 -22.44 -30.94 -7.80
C PHE A 68 -23.91 -30.63 -7.58
N PHE A 69 -24.64 -30.32 -8.65
CA PHE A 69 -26.07 -30.01 -8.60
C PHE A 69 -26.89 -31.14 -9.23
N ARG A 70 -28.05 -31.42 -8.65
CA ARG A 70 -29.04 -32.40 -9.11
C ARG A 70 -30.40 -31.73 -9.27
N GLY A 71 -31.12 -32.02 -10.36
CA GLY A 71 -32.39 -31.37 -10.64
C GLY A 71 -32.96 -31.64 -12.04
N PRO A 72 -34.12 -31.03 -12.38
CA PRO A 72 -34.73 -31.15 -13.69
C PRO A 72 -33.77 -30.70 -14.79
N PRO A 73 -33.64 -31.46 -15.90
CA PRO A 73 -32.75 -31.08 -17.00
C PRO A 73 -32.99 -29.65 -17.48
N SER A 74 -34.26 -29.22 -17.57
CA SER A 74 -34.64 -27.87 -18.02
C SER A 74 -34.11 -26.73 -17.15
N GLU A 75 -33.86 -26.95 -15.85
CA GLU A 75 -33.37 -25.93 -14.92
C GLU A 75 -31.84 -25.96 -14.81
N ILE A 76 -31.23 -27.15 -14.80
CA ILE A 76 -29.77 -27.31 -14.78
C ILE A 76 -29.10 -26.68 -16.02
N PHE A 77 -29.74 -26.77 -17.19
CA PHE A 77 -29.22 -26.16 -18.42
C PHE A 77 -29.41 -24.63 -18.46
N ARG A 78 -30.19 -24.03 -17.53
CA ARG A 78 -30.38 -22.57 -17.39
C ARG A 78 -29.40 -21.92 -16.42
N ILE A 79 -28.67 -22.72 -15.63
CA ILE A 79 -27.55 -22.25 -14.81
C ILE A 79 -26.42 -21.85 -15.76
N THR A 80 -26.47 -20.60 -16.25
CA THR A 80 -25.51 -20.00 -17.19
C THR A 80 -24.74 -18.85 -16.55
N ASP A 81 -25.28 -18.24 -15.49
CA ASP A 81 -24.72 -17.04 -14.86
C ASP A 81 -24.04 -17.41 -13.54
N PHE A 82 -22.71 -17.54 -13.63
CA PHE A 82 -21.79 -18.03 -12.61
C PHE A 82 -21.49 -17.02 -11.48
N ASP A 83 -21.96 -15.78 -11.60
CA ASP A 83 -21.46 -14.61 -10.85
C ASP A 83 -22.26 -14.27 -9.57
N LEU A 84 -23.29 -15.07 -9.25
CA LEU A 84 -24.25 -14.76 -8.17
C LEU A 84 -24.39 -15.85 -7.10
N MET A 85 -23.68 -16.98 -7.23
CA MET A 85 -23.71 -18.05 -6.24
C MET A 85 -22.55 -17.90 -5.28
N SER A 86 -22.83 -17.60 -4.01
CA SER A 86 -21.84 -17.57 -2.94
C SER A 86 -22.24 -18.52 -1.81
N VAL A 87 -21.24 -19.04 -1.10
CA VAL A 87 -21.43 -19.94 0.05
C VAL A 87 -21.31 -19.14 1.33
N THR A 88 -22.42 -18.78 1.96
CA THR A 88 -22.39 -17.99 3.20
C THR A 88 -22.12 -18.90 4.39
N VAL A 89 -20.97 -18.76 5.03
CA VAL A 89 -20.56 -19.56 6.19
C VAL A 89 -20.87 -18.82 7.51
N PRO A 90 -21.90 -19.23 8.27
CA PRO A 90 -22.19 -18.66 9.59
C PRO A 90 -21.17 -19.18 10.62
N ILE A 91 -20.20 -18.36 10.99
CA ILE A 91 -19.24 -18.70 12.06
C ILE A 91 -19.90 -18.33 13.40
N THR A 92 -20.43 -19.32 14.12
CA THR A 92 -21.18 -19.12 15.38
C THR A 92 -20.32 -19.37 16.64
N GLU A 93 -19.22 -20.12 16.53
CA GLU A 93 -18.31 -20.43 17.63
C GLU A 93 -16.87 -20.13 17.20
N MET A 94 -16.26 -19.13 17.82
CA MET A 94 -14.92 -18.61 17.47
C MET A 94 -13.96 -18.94 18.62
N SER A 95 -13.07 -19.90 18.40
CA SER A 95 -12.09 -20.35 19.42
C SER A 95 -10.65 -20.03 19.04
N ASP A 96 -10.29 -20.11 17.74
CA ASP A 96 -8.89 -20.09 17.29
C ASP A 96 -8.70 -19.24 16.01
N GLU A 97 -7.47 -18.75 15.79
CA GLU A 97 -7.05 -17.95 14.63
C GLU A 97 -7.08 -18.74 13.30
N GLU A 98 -7.14 -20.07 13.38
CA GLU A 98 -7.23 -21.00 12.25
C GLU A 98 -8.38 -21.98 12.51
N MET A 99 -9.36 -22.00 11.61
CA MET A 99 -10.57 -22.80 11.73
C MET A 99 -10.77 -23.65 10.48
N VAL A 100 -11.00 -24.94 10.69
CA VAL A 100 -11.47 -25.86 9.65
C VAL A 100 -12.99 -25.82 9.62
N ILE A 101 -13.57 -25.40 8.51
CA ILE A 101 -15.01 -25.29 8.34
C ILE A 101 -15.50 -26.36 7.38
N GLN A 102 -16.44 -27.19 7.84
CA GLN A 102 -17.15 -28.16 7.02
C GLN A 102 -18.29 -27.46 6.29
N LEU A 103 -18.23 -27.45 4.96
CA LEU A 103 -19.22 -26.82 4.08
C LEU A 103 -20.51 -27.60 4.06
N GLN A 104 -21.62 -26.91 4.27
CA GLN A 104 -22.95 -27.51 4.23
C GLN A 104 -23.67 -27.19 2.91
N PRO A 105 -24.37 -28.16 2.29
CA PRO A 105 -25.18 -27.96 1.08
C PRO A 105 -26.18 -26.80 1.19
N GLY A 106 -26.70 -26.53 2.41
CA GLY A 106 -27.66 -25.46 2.68
C GLY A 106 -27.07 -24.05 2.72
N TRP A 107 -25.75 -23.88 2.64
CA TRP A 107 -25.09 -22.56 2.60
C TRP A 107 -24.92 -22.02 1.18
N VAL A 108 -25.19 -22.85 0.17
CA VAL A 108 -25.18 -22.47 -1.24
C VAL A 108 -26.54 -21.85 -1.59
N SER A 109 -26.56 -20.57 -1.93
CA SER A 109 -27.79 -19.91 -2.37
C SER A 109 -28.26 -20.43 -3.73
N VAL A 110 -29.25 -21.34 -3.71
CA VAL A 110 -29.94 -21.88 -4.90
C VAL A 110 -31.33 -21.28 -5.12
N ASP A 111 -31.68 -20.23 -4.38
CA ASP A 111 -33.04 -19.62 -4.31
C ASP A 111 -33.61 -19.18 -5.67
N GLY A 112 -32.75 -19.01 -6.69
CA GLY A 112 -33.13 -18.69 -8.06
C GLY A 112 -33.61 -19.86 -8.91
N TYR A 113 -33.41 -21.12 -8.49
CA TYR A 113 -33.63 -22.32 -9.31
C TYR A 113 -34.59 -23.31 -8.65
N ARG A 114 -35.72 -23.62 -9.31
CA ARG A 114 -36.75 -24.52 -8.73
C ARG A 114 -36.39 -25.99 -8.93
N GLY A 115 -36.29 -26.74 -7.83
CA GLY A 115 -36.01 -28.18 -7.85
C GLY A 115 -34.56 -28.53 -8.16
N VAL A 116 -33.65 -27.56 -8.02
CA VAL A 116 -32.20 -27.79 -8.03
C VAL A 116 -31.74 -27.96 -6.58
N GLU A 117 -31.09 -29.08 -6.30
CA GLU A 117 -30.51 -29.41 -5.01
C GLU A 117 -29.00 -29.57 -5.15
N VAL A 118 -28.27 -29.25 -4.09
CA VAL A 118 -26.84 -29.53 -3.99
C VAL A 118 -26.65 -30.99 -3.59
N ASP A 119 -25.96 -31.74 -4.43
CA ASP A 119 -25.68 -33.16 -4.26
C ASP A 119 -24.40 -33.39 -3.46
N ASP A 120 -23.32 -32.68 -3.81
CA ASP A 120 -22.01 -32.82 -3.15
C ASP A 120 -21.17 -31.54 -3.29
N ILE A 121 -20.22 -31.34 -2.38
CA ILE A 121 -19.28 -30.20 -2.37
C ILE A 121 -17.87 -30.77 -2.20
N VAL A 122 -16.98 -30.45 -3.13
CA VAL A 122 -15.61 -30.97 -3.16
C VAL A 122 -14.59 -29.83 -3.30
N PRO A 123 -13.68 -29.64 -2.33
CA PRO A 123 -13.65 -30.31 -1.03
C PRO A 123 -14.79 -29.84 -0.12
N GLY A 124 -15.26 -30.74 0.74
CA GLY A 124 -16.29 -30.43 1.75
C GLY A 124 -15.76 -29.64 2.95
N GLU A 125 -14.46 -29.34 2.97
CA GLU A 125 -13.81 -28.59 4.05
C GLU A 125 -12.94 -27.48 3.48
N ILE A 126 -12.94 -26.34 4.19
CA ILE A 126 -12.08 -25.19 3.90
C ILE A 126 -11.35 -24.78 5.18
N ASN A 127 -10.11 -24.35 5.03
CA ASN A 127 -9.36 -23.74 6.12
C ASN A 127 -9.47 -22.23 6.01
N VAL A 128 -9.87 -21.59 7.10
CA VAL A 128 -10.06 -20.14 7.17
C VAL A 128 -9.24 -19.61 8.34
N ARG A 129 -8.58 -18.48 8.10
CA ARG A 129 -7.92 -17.72 9.17
C ARG A 129 -8.67 -16.43 9.43
N LEU A 130 -9.10 -16.27 10.67
CA LEU A 130 -9.91 -15.13 11.12
C LEU A 130 -9.12 -14.34 12.16
N ASP A 131 -9.36 -13.04 12.18
CA ASP A 131 -8.80 -12.17 13.19
C ASP A 131 -9.84 -11.13 13.64
N ARG A 132 -9.65 -10.59 14.83
CA ARG A 132 -10.49 -9.51 15.34
C ARG A 132 -10.31 -8.30 14.45
N ARG A 133 -11.40 -7.61 14.17
CA ARG A 133 -11.38 -6.32 13.50
C ARG A 133 -10.86 -5.27 14.47
N SER A 134 -9.86 -4.51 14.03
CA SER A 134 -9.32 -3.36 14.75
C SER A 134 -9.38 -2.14 13.84
N ILE A 135 -9.73 -1.00 14.43
CA ILE A 135 -9.77 0.30 13.76
C ILE A 135 -8.84 1.24 14.52
N ARG A 136 -7.83 1.78 13.84
CA ARG A 136 -6.83 2.65 14.44
C ARG A 136 -6.59 3.89 13.58
N THR A 137 -6.39 5.03 14.24
CA THR A 137 -5.89 6.25 13.58
C THR A 137 -4.37 6.24 13.62
N VAL A 138 -3.75 6.35 12.45
CA VAL A 138 -2.30 6.17 12.26
C VAL A 138 -1.75 7.38 11.49
N PRO A 139 -0.62 7.98 11.92
CA PRO A 139 -0.01 9.10 11.20
C PRO A 139 0.64 8.67 9.89
N LEU A 140 0.66 9.58 8.93
CA LEU A 140 1.30 9.39 7.63
C LEU A 140 2.74 9.93 7.64
N ARG A 141 3.62 9.23 6.93
CA ARG A 141 4.97 9.71 6.63
C ARG A 141 5.08 10.11 5.17
N VAL A 142 5.75 11.23 4.94
CA VAL A 142 6.05 11.70 3.59
C VAL A 142 7.16 10.86 2.99
N SER A 143 6.92 10.31 1.80
CA SER A 143 7.92 9.68 0.96
C SER A 143 8.03 10.49 -0.34
N ALA A 144 9.21 11.04 -0.58
CA ALA A 144 9.50 11.83 -1.77
C ALA A 144 10.77 11.32 -2.45
N SER A 145 10.82 11.42 -3.78
CA SER A 145 11.95 10.97 -4.59
C SER A 145 12.39 12.06 -5.57
N GLY A 146 13.65 11.99 -5.99
CA GLY A 146 14.26 12.99 -6.87
C GLY A 146 14.60 14.30 -6.15
N ALA A 147 14.85 15.33 -6.93
CA ALA A 147 15.14 16.69 -6.47
C ALA A 147 14.26 17.69 -7.22
N LEU A 148 14.00 18.84 -6.58
CA LEU A 148 13.35 19.97 -7.25
C LEU A 148 14.22 20.47 -8.42
N PRO A 149 13.61 21.06 -9.46
CA PRO A 149 14.35 21.77 -10.49
C PRO A 149 15.27 22.86 -9.92
N ASP A 150 16.42 23.12 -10.54
CA ASP A 150 17.45 24.05 -10.02
C ASP A 150 16.96 25.48 -9.71
N HIS A 151 15.88 25.91 -10.36
CA HIS A 151 15.28 27.23 -10.14
C HIS A 151 14.31 27.28 -8.95
N LEU A 152 14.03 26.14 -8.30
CA LEU A 152 13.16 26.01 -7.15
C LEU A 152 13.91 25.45 -5.94
N VAL A 153 13.52 25.89 -4.75
CA VAL A 153 14.04 25.40 -3.48
C VAL A 153 12.92 25.35 -2.45
N LEU A 154 13.02 24.42 -1.50
CA LEU A 154 12.07 24.31 -0.41
C LEU A 154 12.17 25.53 0.51
N GLU A 155 11.02 26.04 0.92
CA GLU A 155 10.87 27.11 1.91
C GLU A 155 10.59 26.56 3.32
N GLY A 156 10.17 25.30 3.41
CA GLY A 156 9.83 24.59 4.65
C GLY A 156 9.66 23.09 4.45
N ASP A 157 9.20 22.40 5.50
CA ASP A 157 8.92 20.97 5.48
C ASP A 157 7.74 20.64 4.56
N LEU A 158 7.77 19.44 3.96
CA LEU A 158 6.63 18.89 3.22
C LEU A 158 5.49 18.58 4.20
N THR A 159 4.25 18.95 3.86
CA THR A 159 3.09 18.72 4.74
C THR A 159 2.00 17.91 4.04
N LEU A 160 1.34 17.03 4.80
CA LEU A 160 0.23 16.21 4.33
C LEU A 160 -1.11 16.78 4.80
N THR A 161 -2.14 16.61 4.00
CA THR A 161 -3.51 16.98 4.37
C THR A 161 -4.48 15.91 3.86
N PRO A 162 -5.09 15.11 4.76
CA PRO A 162 -4.78 15.00 6.19
C PRO A 162 -3.39 14.36 6.45
N ASP A 163 -2.86 14.56 7.65
CA ASP A 163 -1.60 13.95 8.15
C ASP A 163 -1.82 12.65 8.94
N VAL A 164 -3.08 12.28 9.17
CA VAL A 164 -3.51 11.05 9.82
C VAL A 164 -4.62 10.39 9.01
N VAL A 165 -4.68 9.05 9.06
CA VAL A 165 -5.71 8.26 8.39
C VAL A 165 -6.26 7.19 9.33
N GLN A 166 -7.50 6.78 9.10
CA GLN A 166 -8.12 5.66 9.78
C GLN A 166 -7.84 4.37 9.01
N VAL A 167 -7.35 3.37 9.72
CA VAL A 167 -6.99 2.05 9.19
C VAL A 167 -7.91 1.02 9.82
N ASP A 168 -8.56 0.20 9.00
CA ASP A 168 -9.50 -0.85 9.40
C ASP A 168 -9.05 -2.18 8.80
N GLY A 169 -8.94 -3.21 9.65
CA GLY A 169 -8.49 -4.53 9.22
C GLY A 169 -8.22 -5.48 10.38
N PRO A 170 -7.50 -6.59 10.13
CA PRO A 170 -7.11 -7.56 11.15
C PRO A 170 -6.27 -6.92 12.27
N ALA A 171 -6.63 -7.17 13.53
CA ALA A 171 -5.96 -6.63 14.72
C ALA A 171 -4.46 -6.97 14.73
N SER A 172 -4.08 -8.19 14.35
CA SER A 172 -2.69 -8.59 14.26
C SER A 172 -1.87 -7.73 13.28
N LEU A 173 -2.49 -7.17 12.23
CA LEU A 173 -1.84 -6.28 11.27
C LEU A 173 -1.91 -4.83 11.76
N VAL A 174 -3.10 -4.35 12.10
CA VAL A 174 -3.37 -2.94 12.45
C VAL A 174 -2.70 -2.53 13.75
N ASP A 175 -2.70 -3.38 14.77
CA ASP A 175 -2.15 -3.02 16.08
C ASP A 175 -0.63 -2.85 16.06
N ARG A 176 0.05 -3.43 15.05
CA ARG A 176 1.50 -3.29 14.82
C ARG A 176 1.87 -2.08 13.96
N LEU A 177 0.90 -1.35 13.41
CA LEU A 177 1.17 -0.18 12.56
C LEU A 177 1.43 1.07 13.41
N ASP A 178 2.66 1.57 13.38
CA ASP A 178 3.01 2.85 14.02
C ASP A 178 2.72 4.06 13.13
N SER A 179 2.91 3.91 11.82
CA SER A 179 2.69 4.95 10.82
C SER A 179 2.65 4.33 9.42
N LEU A 180 1.99 5.00 8.48
CA LEU A 180 1.88 4.54 7.08
C LEU A 180 2.63 5.49 6.15
N ASP A 181 3.28 4.92 5.13
CA ASP A 181 3.95 5.70 4.10
C ASP A 181 2.96 6.04 2.98
N ILE A 182 3.21 7.14 2.29
CA ILE A 182 2.47 7.52 1.08
C ILE A 182 3.17 6.94 -0.15
N VAL A 183 2.46 6.81 -1.26
CA VAL A 183 3.08 6.52 -2.55
C VAL A 183 4.12 7.60 -2.85
N PRO A 184 5.40 7.24 -3.14
CA PRO A 184 6.46 8.20 -3.33
C PRO A 184 6.13 9.24 -4.40
N VAL A 185 6.19 10.52 -4.03
CA VAL A 185 5.97 11.63 -4.97
C VAL A 185 7.32 12.09 -5.54
N SER A 186 7.40 12.22 -6.86
CA SER A 186 8.57 12.76 -7.56
C SER A 186 8.58 14.29 -7.43
N LEU A 187 9.63 14.84 -6.83
CA LEU A 187 9.82 16.29 -6.72
C LEU A 187 10.31 16.93 -8.03
N SER A 188 10.79 16.12 -8.98
CA SER A 188 11.30 16.61 -10.26
C SER A 188 10.19 17.07 -11.21
N ASP A 189 8.95 16.65 -10.96
CA ASP A 189 7.76 17.03 -11.75
C ASP A 189 7.06 18.30 -11.19
N VAL A 190 7.69 18.96 -10.21
CA VAL A 190 7.16 20.20 -9.60
C VAL A 190 7.61 21.39 -10.44
N ASP A 191 6.69 21.93 -11.24
CA ASP A 191 6.96 23.01 -12.21
C ASP A 191 6.72 24.44 -11.68
N GLY A 192 6.38 24.62 -10.40
CA GLY A 192 6.00 25.92 -9.88
C GLY A 192 5.99 26.04 -8.35
N PRO A 193 5.80 27.27 -7.84
CA PRO A 193 5.83 27.53 -6.41
C PRO A 193 4.59 26.97 -5.69
N ALA A 194 4.80 26.47 -4.47
CA ALA A 194 3.75 26.04 -3.54
C ALA A 194 2.68 25.10 -4.13
N ILE A 195 3.10 24.04 -4.82
CA ILE A 195 2.20 23.07 -5.46
C ILE A 195 1.60 22.10 -4.42
N VAL A 196 0.33 21.75 -4.64
CA VAL A 196 -0.36 20.67 -3.94
C VAL A 196 -0.48 19.49 -4.88
N VAL A 197 0.16 18.37 -4.53
CA VAL A 197 0.17 17.14 -5.32
C VAL A 197 -0.78 16.13 -4.68
N GLY A 198 -1.73 15.60 -5.46
CA GLY A 198 -2.56 14.49 -5.01
C GLY A 198 -1.76 13.19 -5.00
N THR A 199 -1.82 12.45 -3.90
CA THR A 199 -1.18 11.14 -3.75
C THR A 199 -2.09 10.20 -2.94
N PHE A 200 -1.65 8.97 -2.77
CA PHE A 200 -2.39 7.91 -2.07
C PHE A 200 -1.56 7.33 -0.95
N VAL A 201 -2.24 6.72 0.03
CA VAL A 201 -1.58 5.93 1.07
C VAL A 201 -1.04 4.64 0.45
N ASP A 202 0.20 4.27 0.74
CA ASP A 202 0.78 3.02 0.26
C ASP A 202 0.31 1.85 1.14
N THR A 203 -0.59 1.04 0.60
CA THR A 203 -1.12 -0.18 1.24
C THR A 203 -0.58 -1.46 0.60
N VAL A 204 0.39 -1.36 -0.31
CA VAL A 204 0.90 -2.52 -1.05
C VAL A 204 1.57 -3.49 -0.08
N GLY A 205 1.12 -4.75 -0.12
CA GLY A 205 1.67 -5.81 0.74
C GLY A 205 1.18 -5.78 2.20
N MET A 206 0.24 -4.91 2.56
CA MET A 206 -0.33 -4.85 3.92
C MET A 206 -1.43 -5.88 4.18
N GLY A 207 -1.87 -6.64 3.16
CA GLY A 207 -2.95 -7.61 3.29
C GLY A 207 -4.34 -6.96 3.23
N PRO A 208 -5.37 -7.57 3.86
CA PRO A 208 -6.76 -7.13 3.76
C PRO A 208 -7.04 -5.94 4.69
N VAL A 209 -6.45 -4.78 4.38
CA VAL A 209 -6.58 -3.54 5.15
C VAL A 209 -7.27 -2.47 4.30
N THR A 210 -8.18 -1.72 4.92
CA THR A 210 -8.87 -0.57 4.33
C THR A 210 -8.40 0.72 5.00
N VAL A 211 -8.16 1.76 4.21
CA VAL A 211 -7.69 3.07 4.71
C VAL A 211 -8.67 4.16 4.28
N ASP A 212 -9.03 5.04 5.20
CA ASP A 212 -9.91 6.19 4.98
C ASP A 212 -9.36 7.46 5.66
N PRO A 213 -9.12 8.57 4.92
CA PRO A 213 -9.18 8.66 3.46
C PRO A 213 -7.98 7.99 2.78
N TYR A 214 -8.23 7.37 1.63
CA TYR A 214 -7.18 6.78 0.79
C TYR A 214 -6.42 7.82 -0.06
N ALA A 215 -7.14 8.85 -0.52
CA ALA A 215 -6.58 9.95 -1.30
C ALA A 215 -6.22 11.13 -0.38
N ILE A 216 -5.01 11.64 -0.53
CA ILE A 216 -4.43 12.67 0.33
C ILE A 216 -3.71 13.72 -0.53
N ALA A 217 -3.46 14.88 0.06
CA ALA A 217 -2.76 15.97 -0.59
C ALA A 217 -1.39 16.19 0.07
N LEU A 218 -0.33 16.18 -0.73
CA LEU A 218 1.02 16.59 -0.33
C LEU A 218 1.24 18.04 -0.75
N ARG A 219 1.46 18.92 0.21
CA ARG A 219 1.87 20.30 -0.04
C ARG A 219 3.40 20.38 -0.08
N VAL A 220 3.92 20.86 -1.20
CA VAL A 220 5.34 21.11 -1.42
C VAL A 220 5.57 22.62 -1.37
N PRO A 221 6.06 23.20 -0.25
CA PRO A 221 6.35 24.63 -0.15
C PRO A 221 7.66 24.93 -0.90
N ALA A 222 7.58 25.04 -2.23
CA ALA A 222 8.69 25.46 -3.07
C ALA A 222 8.56 26.94 -3.46
N GLU A 223 9.68 27.64 -3.57
CA GLU A 223 9.80 29.00 -4.09
C GLU A 223 10.96 29.11 -5.07
N GLU A 224 11.01 30.20 -5.83
CA GLU A 224 12.17 30.53 -6.67
C GLU A 224 13.45 30.63 -5.84
N SER A 225 14.50 29.95 -6.29
CA SER A 225 15.83 30.07 -5.73
C SER A 225 16.39 31.47 -5.97
N THR A 226 16.81 32.14 -4.89
CA THR A 226 17.40 33.48 -4.95
C THR A 226 18.72 33.48 -4.18
N GLU A 227 19.70 34.19 -4.74
CA GLU A 227 20.98 34.41 -4.11
C GLU A 227 21.08 35.85 -3.55
N ARG A 228 21.68 35.98 -2.37
CA ARG A 228 22.01 37.28 -1.77
C ARG A 228 23.42 37.27 -1.23
N VAL A 229 24.16 38.34 -1.53
CA VAL A 229 25.54 38.51 -1.11
C VAL A 229 25.60 39.49 0.06
N PHE A 230 26.26 39.07 1.14
CA PHE A 230 26.57 39.90 2.31
C PHE A 230 28.07 40.21 2.32
N THR A 231 28.44 41.49 2.25
CA THR A 231 29.84 41.94 2.06
C THR A 231 30.53 42.43 3.34
N GLY A 232 30.01 42.09 4.52
CA GLY A 232 30.51 42.60 5.80
C GLY A 232 30.25 41.66 6.98
N VAL A 233 30.30 40.35 6.74
CA VAL A 233 30.09 39.37 7.81
C VAL A 233 31.35 39.30 8.65
N ARG A 234 31.23 39.70 9.93
CA ARG A 234 32.36 39.73 10.87
C ARG A 234 32.82 38.31 11.22
N VAL A 235 34.13 38.13 11.23
CA VAL A 235 34.76 36.91 11.74
C VAL A 235 34.98 37.05 13.24
N ILE A 236 34.41 36.14 14.02
CA ILE A 236 34.52 36.09 15.47
C ILE A 236 35.28 34.84 15.91
N THR A 237 35.97 34.99 17.03
CA THR A 237 36.64 33.90 17.74
C THR A 237 35.99 33.80 19.12
N TYR A 238 35.82 32.58 19.62
CA TYR A 238 35.45 32.37 21.01
C TYR A 238 36.72 32.33 21.86
N LEU A 239 36.65 32.90 23.07
CA LEU A 239 37.76 32.89 24.01
C LEU A 239 38.09 31.43 24.37
N VAL A 240 39.35 31.04 24.20
CA VAL A 240 39.87 29.74 24.62
C VAL A 240 40.78 29.97 25.83
N GLU A 241 40.55 29.23 26.91
CA GLU A 241 41.30 29.37 28.15
C GLU A 241 42.79 29.06 27.92
N GLY A 242 43.68 30.00 28.27
CA GLY A 242 45.12 29.91 27.99
C GLY A 242 45.57 30.52 26.66
N THR A 243 44.64 30.85 25.76
CA THR A 243 44.91 31.59 24.53
C THR A 243 44.66 33.08 24.78
N GLY A 244 45.66 33.93 24.53
CA GLY A 244 45.53 35.39 24.61
C GLY A 244 44.57 35.96 23.55
N PRO A 245 44.41 37.29 23.46
CA PRO A 245 43.62 37.89 22.39
C PRO A 245 44.16 37.47 21.01
N VAL A 246 43.25 37.07 20.11
CA VAL A 246 43.56 36.61 18.75
C VAL A 246 43.01 37.61 17.76
N GLU A 247 43.90 38.14 16.90
CA GLU A 247 43.54 38.93 15.73
C GLU A 247 43.24 38.01 14.54
N VAL A 248 42.23 38.37 13.74
CA VAL A 248 41.79 37.60 12.57
C VAL A 248 41.84 38.47 11.33
N PHE A 249 42.45 37.96 10.27
CA PHE A 249 42.52 38.65 8.99
C PHE A 249 42.03 37.75 7.83
N PRO A 250 41.06 38.20 7.01
CA PRO A 250 40.33 39.47 7.12
C PRO A 250 39.28 39.45 8.24
N GLU A 251 39.03 40.61 8.87
CA GLU A 251 38.00 40.75 9.92
C GLU A 251 36.57 40.60 9.35
N ASN A 252 36.39 40.86 8.06
CA ASN A 252 35.12 40.74 7.37
C ASN A 252 35.26 39.86 6.15
N VAL A 253 34.32 38.93 5.98
CA VAL A 253 34.25 38.03 4.84
C VAL A 253 32.98 38.29 4.04
N ARG A 254 33.05 37.93 2.75
CA ARG A 254 31.87 37.93 1.89
C ARG A 254 31.20 36.57 1.97
N VAL A 255 29.89 36.57 2.14
CA VAL A 255 29.07 35.37 2.25
C VAL A 255 27.96 35.44 1.21
N THR A 256 27.84 34.42 0.38
CA THR A 256 26.75 34.23 -0.55
C THR A 256 25.77 33.24 0.05
N VAL A 257 24.50 33.63 0.10
CA VAL A 257 23.41 32.85 0.68
C VAL A 257 22.42 32.52 -0.43
N THR A 258 22.07 31.25 -0.56
CA THR A 258 21.15 30.74 -1.59
C THR A 258 19.99 30.00 -0.92
N GLY A 259 18.76 30.34 -1.28
CA GLY A 259 17.56 29.72 -0.71
C GLY A 259 16.27 30.32 -1.23
N ALA A 260 15.15 30.00 -0.58
CA ALA A 260 13.85 30.54 -0.95
C ALA A 260 13.85 32.07 -0.84
N ARG A 261 13.29 32.76 -1.83
CA ARG A 261 13.28 34.22 -1.92
C ARG A 261 12.77 34.89 -0.63
N SER A 262 11.68 34.39 -0.07
CA SER A 262 11.12 34.92 1.18
C SER A 262 12.09 34.78 2.36
N ARG A 263 12.78 33.63 2.48
CA ARG A 263 13.77 33.34 3.53
C ARG A 263 15.03 34.18 3.40
N VAL A 264 15.57 34.31 2.19
CA VAL A 264 16.78 35.09 1.92
C VAL A 264 16.57 36.59 2.17
N TYR A 265 15.39 37.12 1.85
CA TYR A 265 15.06 38.52 2.11
C TYR A 265 14.67 38.81 3.55
N ALA A 266 14.03 37.88 4.24
CA ALA A 266 13.74 38.00 5.67
C ALA A 266 14.99 37.85 6.55
N MET A 267 16.10 37.38 6.00
CA MET A 267 17.35 37.20 6.73
C MET A 267 17.95 38.54 7.16
N ASP A 268 18.20 38.64 8.47
CA ASP A 268 18.94 39.74 9.07
C ASP A 268 20.46 39.51 8.91
N PRO A 269 21.20 40.43 8.27
CA PRO A 269 22.65 40.35 8.16
C PRO A 269 23.38 40.17 9.50
N ASP A 270 22.85 40.70 10.61
CA ASP A 270 23.52 40.72 11.91
C ASP A 270 23.52 39.34 12.61
N ILE A 271 22.66 38.42 12.14
CA ILE A 271 22.59 37.04 12.65
C ILE A 271 23.71 36.18 12.07
N LEU A 272 24.18 36.49 10.85
CA LEU A 272 25.27 35.75 10.21
C LEU A 272 26.60 36.07 10.88
N ARG A 273 27.29 35.03 11.34
CA ARG A 273 28.61 35.15 11.97
C ARG A 273 29.56 34.14 11.37
N ALA A 274 30.73 34.59 10.93
CA ALA A 274 31.80 33.68 10.57
C ALA A 274 32.58 33.35 11.84
N VAL A 275 32.66 32.08 12.20
CA VAL A 275 33.27 31.61 13.43
C VAL A 275 34.50 30.78 13.12
N VAL A 276 35.60 31.11 13.78
CA VAL A 276 36.77 30.22 13.82
C VAL A 276 36.54 29.17 14.91
N PRO A 277 36.57 27.86 14.59
CA PRO A 277 36.41 26.81 15.58
C PRO A 277 37.49 26.90 16.67
N SER A 278 37.09 26.79 17.93
CA SER A 278 38.00 26.91 19.08
C SER A 278 39.14 25.88 19.09
N GLY A 279 38.91 24.69 18.53
CA GLY A 279 39.95 23.65 18.40
C GLY A 279 41.13 24.07 17.51
N GLU A 280 40.90 24.95 16.53
CA GLU A 280 41.95 25.45 15.63
C GLU A 280 42.82 26.52 16.29
N LEU A 281 42.37 27.04 17.43
CA LEU A 281 43.04 28.06 18.24
C LEU A 281 43.83 27.46 19.42
N LEU A 282 43.78 26.14 19.61
CA LEU A 282 44.59 25.43 20.62
C LEU A 282 46.06 25.44 20.22
N ASP A 283 46.95 25.59 21.20
CA ASP A 283 48.41 25.59 21.03
C ASP A 283 48.92 26.62 20.00
N LEU A 284 48.22 27.75 19.85
CA LEU A 284 48.71 28.84 19.02
C LEU A 284 49.91 29.51 19.69
N GLY A 285 51.09 29.41 19.06
CA GLY A 285 52.31 30.01 19.57
C GLY A 285 52.21 31.54 19.66
N GLU A 286 52.97 32.14 20.57
CA GLU A 286 53.13 33.60 20.58
C GLU A 286 53.74 34.04 19.24
N VAL A 287 53.05 34.96 18.55
CA VAL A 287 53.48 35.49 17.23
C VAL A 287 53.35 34.49 16.06
N GLU A 288 52.66 33.36 16.22
CA GLU A 288 52.39 32.44 15.12
C GLU A 288 51.19 32.92 14.26
N ASP A 289 51.43 33.11 12.96
CA ASP A 289 50.38 33.29 11.95
C ASP A 289 49.92 31.92 11.44
N ARG A 290 48.68 31.52 11.75
CA ARG A 290 48.12 30.24 11.32
C ARG A 290 46.89 30.46 10.44
N ARG A 291 46.76 29.70 9.35
CA ARG A 291 45.52 29.68 8.56
C ARG A 291 44.58 28.62 9.11
N VAL A 292 43.36 29.05 9.42
CA VAL A 292 42.34 28.21 10.05
C VAL A 292 41.04 28.29 9.26
N PRO A 293 40.25 27.20 9.21
CA PRO A 293 38.96 27.20 8.54
C PRO A 293 37.94 28.05 9.29
N ILE A 294 36.94 28.57 8.57
CA ILE A 294 35.78 29.26 9.16
C ILE A 294 34.49 28.50 8.91
N ARG A 295 33.55 28.61 9.84
CA ARG A 295 32.18 28.12 9.71
C ARG A 295 31.21 29.28 9.84
N VAL A 296 30.15 29.30 9.03
CA VAL A 296 29.11 30.32 9.16
C VAL A 296 28.03 29.81 10.11
N GLU A 297 27.78 30.56 11.17
CA GLU A 297 26.69 30.35 12.11
C GLU A 297 25.54 31.32 11.84
N GLY A 298 24.35 30.98 12.35
CA GLY A 298 23.15 31.80 12.18
C GLY A 298 22.41 31.58 10.85
N VAL A 299 22.74 30.52 10.11
CA VAL A 299 22.06 30.14 8.87
C VAL A 299 20.70 29.49 9.19
N PRO A 300 19.57 30.03 8.72
CA PRO A 300 18.26 29.41 8.89
C PRO A 300 18.15 28.05 8.17
N SER A 301 17.23 27.20 8.62
CA SER A 301 16.84 25.99 7.88
C SER A 301 16.43 26.34 6.44
N TYR A 302 16.65 25.41 5.51
CA TYR A 302 16.31 25.57 4.09
C TYR A 302 17.12 26.65 3.34
N VAL A 303 18.26 27.06 3.90
CA VAL A 303 19.16 28.03 3.28
C VAL A 303 20.58 27.44 3.21
N SER A 304 21.21 27.56 2.05
CA SER A 304 22.59 27.16 1.81
C SER A 304 23.50 28.38 1.81
N VAL A 305 24.73 28.20 2.27
CA VAL A 305 25.70 29.30 2.41
C VAL A 305 27.05 28.89 1.85
N VAL A 306 27.63 29.80 1.05
CA VAL A 306 28.96 29.69 0.48
C VAL A 306 29.77 30.91 0.88
N VAL A 307 30.94 30.70 1.46
CA VAL A 307 31.86 31.76 1.87
C VAL A 307 32.83 32.07 0.74
N SER A 308 33.25 33.33 0.59
CA SER A 308 34.23 33.68 -0.45
C SER A 308 35.65 33.17 -0.16
N VAL A 309 35.93 32.91 1.13
CA VAL A 309 37.21 32.40 1.63
C VAL A 309 36.93 31.31 2.64
N ASP A 310 37.53 30.14 2.44
CA ASP A 310 37.31 28.99 3.34
C ASP A 310 38.21 29.04 4.58
N THR A 311 39.24 29.88 4.55
CA THR A 311 40.22 30.03 5.63
C THR A 311 40.52 31.50 5.91
N VAL A 312 40.83 31.79 7.16
CA VAL A 312 41.29 33.09 7.65
C VAL A 312 42.63 32.94 8.34
N SER A 313 43.43 34.00 8.38
CA SER A 313 44.69 33.99 9.14
C SER A 313 44.39 34.48 10.55
N VAL A 314 44.84 33.72 11.55
CA VAL A 314 44.73 34.07 12.97
C VAL A 314 46.12 34.28 13.56
N ARG A 315 46.27 35.31 14.39
CA ARG A 315 47.51 35.66 15.07
C ARG A 315 47.23 35.98 16.52
N ARG A 316 48.04 35.43 17.43
CA ARG A 316 48.01 35.83 18.84
C ARG A 316 48.73 37.16 19.03
N VAL A 317 48.07 38.12 19.69
CA VAL A 317 48.64 39.43 20.02
C VAL A 317 49.35 39.35 21.37
N GLU A 318 50.52 39.97 21.46
CA GLU A 318 51.26 40.15 22.72
C GLU A 318 50.54 41.18 23.60
N GLN A 319 50.37 40.89 24.89
CA GLN A 319 49.79 41.82 25.86
C GLN A 319 50.79 42.87 26.31
#